data_AF-A0A9E6P0P9-F1
#
_entry.id   AF-A0A9E6P0P9-F1
#
_cell.length_a   1.000
_cell.length_b   1.000
_cell.length_c   1.000
_cell.angle_alpha   90.00
_cell.angle_beta   90.00
_cell.angle_gamma   90.00
#
_symmetry.space_group_name_H-M   'P 1'
#
loop_
_entity.id
_entity.type
_entity.pdbx_description
1 polymer ?
#
loop_
_entity_poly.entity_id
_entity_poly.type
_entity_poly.pdbx_seq_one_letter_code
_entity_poly.pdbx_strand_id
1 'polypeptide(L)'
;MQISVNEFLTPRHIDVQVVSPTRAKITLEPLERGFGHTLGNALRRILLSSMPGCAVVEAEIDGVLHEYSAIEGVQEDVIEILLNLKGLAIKLHGRDEVTLTLSKKGSGVVTAADIQLDHDVEIVNPDHVIANLASNGALNMKLTVARGRGYEPADSRQSDEDESRSIGRLQLDSSFSPVRRIAYVVENARVEQRTNLDKLVIDLETNGTLDPEEAIRRAATILQQQLAAFVDLKGDSEPVVVEQEDEIDPILLRPVDDLELTVRSANCLKAENIYYIGDLIQRTEVELLKTPNLGKKSLTEIKDVLASRGLSLGMRLDNWPPASLKKDDKATA
;
A
#
# COMPACT_ATOMS: atom_id res chain seq x y z
N MET A 1 -10.04 -32.36 -8.71
CA MET A 1 -10.56 -31.50 -7.63
C MET A 1 -9.66 -30.28 -7.52
N GLN A 2 -10.09 -29.13 -8.04
CA GLN A 2 -9.48 -27.86 -7.67
C GLN A 2 -9.90 -27.59 -6.23
N ILE A 3 -9.00 -27.85 -5.28
CA ILE A 3 -9.21 -27.46 -3.89
C ILE A 3 -9.22 -25.93 -3.90
N SER A 4 -10.36 -25.35 -3.59
CA SER A 4 -10.55 -23.90 -3.57
C SER A 4 -9.61 -23.30 -2.52
N VAL A 5 -8.85 -22.27 -2.90
CA VAL A 5 -7.93 -21.54 -2.01
C VAL A 5 -8.66 -20.84 -0.85
N ASN A 6 -9.99 -20.86 -0.82
CA ASN A 6 -10.83 -20.23 0.20
C ASN A 6 -11.15 -21.14 1.42
N GLU A 7 -10.60 -22.35 1.50
CA GLU A 7 -10.86 -23.28 2.63
C GLU A 7 -9.87 -23.17 3.79
N PHE A 8 -8.84 -22.31 3.70
CA PHE A 8 -7.87 -22.15 4.79
C PHE A 8 -8.53 -21.50 6.02
N LEU A 9 -8.29 -22.09 7.20
CA LEU A 9 -8.68 -21.48 8.46
C LEU A 9 -7.92 -20.17 8.65
N THR A 10 -8.67 -19.07 8.82
CA THR A 10 -8.10 -17.81 9.29
C THR A 10 -7.95 -17.87 10.82
N PRO A 11 -6.79 -17.49 11.37
CA PRO A 11 -6.60 -17.45 12.81
C PRO A 11 -7.56 -16.43 13.42
N ARG A 12 -8.40 -16.88 14.37
CA ARG A 12 -9.44 -16.06 15.01
C ARG A 12 -9.03 -15.57 16.40
N HIS A 13 -8.08 -16.25 17.02
CA HIS A 13 -7.58 -15.92 18.35
C HIS A 13 -6.14 -15.45 18.27
N ILE A 14 -5.94 -14.17 18.61
CA ILE A 14 -4.64 -13.58 18.88
C ILE A 14 -4.61 -13.31 20.38
N ASP A 15 -3.85 -14.12 21.12
CA ASP A 15 -3.61 -13.92 22.55
C ASP A 15 -2.29 -13.17 22.73
N VAL A 16 -2.35 -12.05 23.46
CA VAL A 16 -1.19 -11.19 23.72
C VAL A 16 -0.93 -11.20 25.22
N GLN A 17 0.11 -11.93 25.62
CA GLN A 17 0.56 -12.00 27.01
C GLN A 17 1.72 -11.03 27.21
N VAL A 18 1.46 -9.90 27.86
CA VAL A 18 2.49 -8.94 28.22
C VAL A 18 3.29 -9.49 29.39
N VAL A 19 4.58 -9.78 29.18
CA VAL A 19 5.51 -10.26 30.22
C VAL A 19 6.17 -9.08 30.93
N SER A 20 6.56 -8.06 30.16
CA SER A 20 7.07 -6.79 30.64
C SER A 20 6.64 -5.66 29.68
N PRO A 21 6.80 -4.38 30.04
CA PRO A 21 6.48 -3.27 29.13
C PRO A 21 7.20 -3.36 27.78
N THR A 22 8.37 -3.99 27.76
CA THR A 22 9.22 -4.16 26.57
C THR A 22 9.14 -5.57 25.97
N ARG A 23 8.44 -6.53 26.59
CA ARG A 23 8.41 -7.93 26.13
C ARG A 23 7.00 -8.50 26.19
N ALA A 24 6.55 -9.02 25.07
CA ALA A 24 5.28 -9.72 24.99
C ALA A 24 5.42 -11.06 24.27
N LYS A 25 4.58 -12.00 24.69
CA LYS A 25 4.41 -13.30 24.04
C LYS A 25 3.06 -13.30 23.32
N ILE A 26 3.10 -13.42 22.00
CA ILE A 26 1.92 -13.39 21.14
C ILE A 26 1.67 -14.79 20.59
N THR A 27 0.44 -15.27 20.74
CA THR A 27 0.01 -16.58 20.27
C THR A 27 -1.04 -16.42 19.19
N LEU A 28 -0.84 -17.09 18.05
CA LEU A 28 -1.80 -17.16 16.95
C LEU A 28 -2.26 -18.61 16.77
N GLU A 29 -3.57 -18.83 16.91
CA GLU A 29 -4.22 -20.12 16.66
C GLU A 29 -5.68 -19.95 16.20
N PRO A 30 -6.23 -20.92 15.43
CA PRO A 30 -5.53 -22.00 14.74
C PRO A 30 -4.91 -21.57 13.41
N LEU A 31 -3.80 -22.20 13.04
CA LEU A 31 -3.19 -22.11 11.70
C LEU A 31 -3.22 -23.48 11.01
N GLU A 32 -3.31 -23.48 9.68
CA GLU A 32 -3.13 -24.71 8.91
C GLU A 32 -1.70 -25.23 9.02
N ARG A 33 -1.54 -26.54 8.85
CA ARG A 33 -0.23 -27.19 8.98
C ARG A 33 0.81 -26.55 8.06
N GLY A 34 1.94 -26.15 8.63
CA GLY A 34 3.06 -25.51 7.94
C GLY A 34 2.95 -23.98 7.86
N PHE A 35 1.77 -23.39 8.06
CA PHE A 35 1.63 -21.93 8.09
C PHE A 35 2.30 -21.31 9.32
N GLY A 36 2.41 -22.05 10.44
CA GLY A 36 3.13 -21.55 11.62
C GLY A 36 4.58 -21.18 11.30
N HIS A 37 5.29 -22.04 10.56
CA HIS A 37 6.67 -21.78 10.16
C HIS A 37 6.77 -20.65 9.13
N THR A 38 5.89 -20.64 8.13
CA THR A 38 5.89 -19.62 7.08
C THR A 38 5.64 -18.22 7.66
N LEU A 39 4.59 -18.07 8.46
CA LEU A 39 4.23 -16.80 9.09
C LEU A 39 5.25 -16.39 10.14
N GLY A 40 5.69 -17.32 11.00
CA GLY A 40 6.69 -17.05 12.03
C GLY A 40 8.00 -16.54 11.46
N ASN A 41 8.50 -17.17 10.39
CA ASN A 41 9.73 -16.74 9.72
C ASN A 41 9.55 -15.41 8.97
N ALA A 42 8.42 -15.21 8.27
CA ALA A 42 8.14 -13.97 7.55
C ALA A 42 8.05 -12.77 8.50
N LEU A 43 7.25 -12.89 9.58
CA LEU A 43 7.11 -11.85 10.59
C LEU A 43 8.43 -11.56 11.29
N ARG A 44 9.22 -12.61 11.64
CA ARG A 44 10.55 -12.45 12.22
C ARG A 44 11.48 -11.61 11.36
N ARG A 45 11.50 -11.84 10.05
CA ARG A 45 12.34 -11.07 9.13
C ARG A 45 11.91 -9.61 9.10
N ILE A 46 10.62 -9.34 8.91
CA ILE A 46 10.07 -7.99 8.82
C ILE A 46 10.31 -7.20 10.11
N LEU A 47 10.07 -7.82 11.27
CA LEU A 47 10.26 -7.20 12.58
C LEU A 47 11.72 -6.79 12.82
N LEU A 48 12.69 -7.55 12.31
CA LEU A 48 14.11 -7.22 12.46
C LEU A 48 14.62 -6.23 11.41
N SER A 49 14.08 -6.24 10.19
CA SER A 49 14.63 -5.47 9.06
C SER A 49 13.92 -4.14 8.80
N SER A 50 12.59 -4.10 8.94
CA SER A 50 11.77 -3.09 8.26
C SER A 50 10.96 -2.22 9.20
N MET A 51 11.14 -2.41 10.51
CA MET A 51 10.45 -1.60 11.51
C MET A 51 11.05 -0.19 11.54
N PRO A 52 10.20 0.85 11.45
CA PRO A 52 10.66 2.23 11.59
C PRO A 52 11.05 2.50 13.04
N GLY A 53 12.16 3.20 13.22
CA GLY A 53 12.60 3.69 14.52
C GLY A 53 13.54 4.87 14.37
N CYS A 54 14.09 5.33 15.50
CA CYS A 54 14.95 6.51 15.55
C CYS A 54 16.29 6.12 16.17
N ALA A 55 17.38 6.68 15.66
CA ALA A 55 18.73 6.43 16.15
C ALA A 55 19.58 7.70 16.02
N VAL A 56 20.66 7.77 16.82
CA VAL A 56 21.67 8.83 16.71
C VAL A 56 22.54 8.55 15.48
N VAL A 57 22.59 9.52 14.57
CA VAL A 57 23.30 9.47 13.28
C VAL A 57 24.66 10.15 13.39
N GLU A 58 24.70 11.31 14.03
CA GLU A 58 25.90 12.12 14.21
C GLU A 58 26.05 12.55 15.66
N ALA A 59 27.30 12.67 16.11
CA ALA A 59 27.67 13.29 17.36
C ALA A 59 28.78 14.32 17.14
N GLU A 60 28.55 15.55 17.59
CA GLU A 60 29.55 16.62 17.62
C GLU A 60 29.89 16.89 19.08
N ILE A 61 31.13 16.61 19.48
CA ILE A 61 31.57 16.74 20.88
C ILE A 61 32.57 17.90 20.98
N ASP A 62 32.35 18.80 21.95
CA ASP A 62 33.22 19.95 22.14
C ASP A 62 34.66 19.50 22.47
N GLY A 63 35.63 20.01 21.69
CA GLY A 63 37.06 19.72 21.90
C GLY A 63 37.54 18.39 21.31
N VAL A 64 36.66 17.64 20.64
CA VAL A 64 37.00 16.37 19.97
C VAL A 64 37.02 16.58 18.46
N LEU A 65 38.15 16.25 17.83
CA LEU A 65 38.31 16.34 16.37
C LEU A 65 38.04 15.00 15.67
N HIS A 66 38.31 13.89 16.34
CA HIS A 66 38.20 12.53 15.80
C HIS A 66 37.87 11.52 16.91
N GLU A 67 37.36 10.35 16.54
CA GLU A 67 36.88 9.31 17.46
C GLU A 67 37.95 8.69 18.38
N TYR A 68 39.23 8.74 18.03
CA TYR A 68 40.31 8.14 18.82
C TYR A 68 40.86 9.02 19.95
N SER A 69 40.27 10.20 20.20
CA SER A 69 40.74 11.10 21.26
C SER A 69 40.12 10.75 22.61
N ALA A 70 40.84 11.08 23.68
CA ALA A 70 40.29 11.09 25.04
C ALA A 70 39.91 12.51 25.45
N ILE A 71 38.90 12.65 26.31
CA ILE A 71 38.44 13.93 26.85
C ILE A 71 38.94 14.05 28.29
N GLU A 72 39.60 15.16 28.63
CA GLU A 72 40.08 15.39 30.00
C GLU A 72 38.90 15.48 30.99
N GLY A 73 38.93 14.64 32.02
CA GLY A 73 37.89 14.62 33.06
C GLY A 73 36.67 13.75 32.73
N VAL A 74 36.67 13.02 31.60
CA VAL A 74 35.75 11.92 31.32
C VAL A 74 36.49 10.59 31.53
N GLN A 75 35.81 9.59 32.10
CA GLN A 75 36.44 8.30 32.36
C GLN A 75 36.53 7.42 31.09
N GLU A 76 35.54 7.49 30.22
CA GLU A 76 35.43 6.74 28.97
C GLU A 76 36.13 7.44 27.79
N ASP A 77 36.59 6.63 26.84
CA ASP A 77 37.09 7.12 25.55
C ASP A 77 35.92 7.56 24.64
N VAL A 78 36.19 8.41 23.66
CA VAL A 78 35.16 8.88 22.71
C VAL A 78 34.48 7.72 21.98
N ILE A 79 35.21 6.67 21.62
CA ILE A 79 34.63 5.46 21.00
C ILE A 79 33.59 4.79 21.91
N GLU A 80 33.86 4.71 23.21
CA GLU A 80 32.96 4.10 24.18
C GLU A 80 31.71 4.97 24.38
N ILE A 81 31.89 6.29 24.45
CA ILE A 81 30.77 7.25 24.46
C ILE A 81 29.89 7.05 23.22
N LEU A 82 30.49 7.03 22.03
CA LEU A 82 29.81 6.80 20.76
C LEU A 82 29.04 5.46 20.74
N LEU A 83 29.63 4.39 21.29
CA LEU A 83 28.98 3.10 21.43
C LEU A 83 27.78 3.16 22.39
N ASN A 84 27.90 3.88 23.51
CA ASN A 84 26.82 4.07 24.46
C ASN A 84 25.66 4.85 23.85
N LEU A 85 25.92 5.84 22.99
CA LEU A 85 24.86 6.60 22.29
C LEU A 85 24.01 5.70 21.37
N LYS A 86 24.59 4.65 20.77
CA LYS A 86 23.83 3.67 19.97
C LYS A 86 22.77 2.93 20.80
N GLY A 87 22.91 2.90 22.13
CA GLY A 87 21.96 2.28 23.05
C GLY A 87 20.75 3.14 23.42
N LEU A 88 20.71 4.41 23.00
CA LEU A 88 19.61 5.33 23.30
C LEU A 88 18.32 4.92 22.58
N ALA A 89 17.22 4.87 23.33
CA ALA A 89 15.89 4.55 22.84
C ALA A 89 15.08 5.86 22.73
N ILE A 90 15.04 6.42 21.52
CA ILE A 90 14.47 7.75 21.25
C ILE A 90 13.22 7.59 20.39
N LYS A 91 12.20 8.39 20.69
CA LYS A 91 10.95 8.48 19.93
C LYS A 91 10.75 9.91 19.46
N LEU A 92 10.70 10.09 18.14
CA LEU A 92 10.42 11.37 17.50
C LEU A 92 8.95 11.47 17.10
N HIS A 93 8.32 12.59 17.41
CA HIS A 93 6.97 12.94 16.99
C HIS A 93 7.00 13.96 15.85
N GLY A 94 6.38 13.65 14.71
CA GLY A 94 6.16 14.62 13.62
C GLY A 94 7.37 14.99 12.74
N ARG A 95 8.61 14.83 13.20
CA ARG A 95 9.83 15.13 12.41
C ARG A 95 10.65 13.88 12.09
N ASP A 96 11.45 13.97 11.03
CA ASP A 96 12.36 12.91 10.61
C ASP A 96 13.81 13.14 11.09
N GLU A 97 14.19 14.37 11.43
CA GLU A 97 15.52 14.70 11.97
C GLU A 97 15.42 15.81 13.04
N VAL A 98 16.16 15.67 14.14
CA VAL A 98 16.29 16.66 15.24
C VAL A 98 17.71 16.65 15.79
N THR A 99 18.23 17.84 16.14
CA THR A 99 19.48 17.99 16.88
C THR A 99 19.20 18.23 18.36
N LEU A 100 19.68 17.34 19.22
CA LEU A 100 19.60 17.44 20.68
C LEU A 100 20.93 17.93 21.26
N THR A 101 20.89 18.57 22.42
CA THR A 101 22.10 19.03 23.12
C THR A 101 22.22 18.38 24.49
N LEU A 102 23.39 17.86 24.81
CA LEU A 102 23.74 17.34 26.14
C LEU A 102 24.82 18.25 26.73
N SER A 103 24.59 18.78 27.93
CA SER A 103 25.59 19.57 28.66
C SER A 103 25.57 19.21 30.13
N LYS A 104 26.70 18.68 30.62
CA LYS A 104 26.88 18.32 32.02
C LYS A 104 28.27 18.70 32.52
N LYS A 105 28.33 19.21 33.75
CA LYS A 105 29.56 19.66 34.42
C LYS A 105 29.62 19.15 35.86
N GLY A 106 30.82 18.82 36.31
CA GLY A 106 31.08 18.31 37.66
C GLY A 106 31.04 16.78 37.74
N SER A 107 31.48 16.24 38.88
CA SER A 107 31.54 14.79 39.10
C SER A 107 30.16 14.15 39.05
N GLY A 108 30.02 13.07 38.29
CA GLY A 108 28.81 12.25 38.28
C GLY A 108 28.60 11.47 36.99
N VAL A 109 27.62 10.57 37.03
CA VAL A 109 27.20 9.78 35.86
C VAL A 109 26.37 10.67 34.93
N VAL A 110 26.72 10.67 33.65
CA VAL A 110 25.95 11.31 32.57
C VAL A 110 24.97 10.28 32.04
N THR A 111 23.68 10.60 32.16
CA THR A 111 22.57 9.73 31.77
C THR A 111 21.80 10.35 30.61
N ALA A 112 20.98 9.55 29.94
CA ALA A 112 20.10 10.03 28.88
C ALA A 112 19.10 11.10 29.37
N ALA A 113 18.75 11.10 30.66
CA ALA A 113 17.92 12.12 31.27
C ALA A 113 18.55 13.52 31.29
N ASP A 114 19.87 13.63 31.16
CA ASP A 114 20.59 14.91 31.13
C ASP A 114 20.55 15.59 29.74
N ILE A 115 19.97 14.92 28.73
CA ILE A 115 19.80 15.47 27.38
C ILE A 115 18.69 16.52 27.40
N GLN A 116 18.95 17.68 26.80
CA GLN A 116 17.94 18.71 26.62
C GLN A 116 16.96 18.26 25.55
N LEU A 117 15.72 17.99 25.98
CA LEU A 117 14.64 17.52 25.12
C LEU A 117 13.85 18.68 24.54
N ASP A 118 13.56 18.58 23.25
CA ASP A 118 12.53 19.37 22.59
C ASP A 118 11.15 18.77 22.84
N HIS A 119 10.09 19.55 22.63
CA HIS A 119 8.70 19.10 22.80
C HIS A 119 8.33 17.87 21.93
N ASP A 120 9.01 17.69 20.79
CA ASP A 120 8.71 16.65 19.81
C ASP A 120 9.54 15.36 20.05
N VAL A 121 10.35 15.29 21.11
CA VAL A 121 11.26 14.18 21.38
C VAL A 121 11.02 13.57 22.76
N GLU A 122 10.90 12.25 22.80
CA GLU A 122 10.76 11.46 24.02
C GLU A 122 11.92 10.46 24.13
N ILE A 123 12.58 10.42 25.29
CA ILE A 123 13.56 9.39 25.63
C ILE A 123 12.89 8.33 26.50
N VAL A 124 12.88 7.09 26.02
CA VAL A 124 12.22 5.97 26.70
C VAL A 124 13.10 5.36 27.80
N ASN A 125 14.43 5.44 27.65
CA ASN A 125 15.40 4.91 28.62
C ASN A 125 16.21 6.04 29.31
N PRO A 126 15.59 6.85 30.20
CA PRO A 126 16.27 7.98 30.84
C PRO A 126 17.48 7.57 31.69
N ASP A 127 17.45 6.36 32.27
CA ASP A 127 18.52 5.81 33.13
C ASP A 127 19.74 5.30 32.35
N HIS A 128 19.72 5.37 31.01
CA HIS A 128 20.81 4.87 30.18
C HIS A 128 22.07 5.72 30.37
N VAL A 129 23.17 5.08 30.76
CA VAL A 129 24.44 5.75 31.02
C VAL A 129 25.18 6.00 29.71
N ILE A 130 25.63 7.23 29.53
CA ILE A 130 26.41 7.67 28.36
C ILE A 130 27.90 7.72 28.72
N ALA A 131 28.24 8.35 29.85
CA ALA A 131 29.62 8.54 30.32
C ALA A 131 29.67 8.84 31.82
N ASN A 132 30.86 8.80 32.42
CA ASN A 132 31.14 9.15 33.81
C ASN A 132 32.14 10.31 33.87
N LEU A 133 31.77 11.38 34.57
CA LEU A 133 32.59 12.57 34.75
C LEU A 133 33.33 12.55 36.08
N ALA A 134 34.61 12.90 36.04
CA ALA A 134 35.43 13.18 37.22
C ALA A 134 35.13 14.58 37.78
N SER A 135 35.71 14.93 38.93
CA SER A 135 35.44 16.14 39.71
C SER A 135 35.55 17.46 38.93
N ASN A 136 36.38 17.52 37.90
CA ASN A 136 36.60 18.70 37.06
C ASN A 136 36.18 18.49 35.59
N GLY A 137 35.47 17.40 35.29
CA GLY A 137 35.03 17.06 33.94
C GLY A 137 33.84 17.89 33.48
N ALA A 138 33.83 18.20 32.19
CA ALA A 138 32.69 18.79 31.49
C ALA A 138 32.50 18.05 30.16
N LEU A 139 31.26 17.68 29.86
CA LEU A 139 30.88 17.08 28.59
C LEU A 139 29.77 17.90 27.97
N ASN A 140 30.07 18.46 26.80
CA ASN A 140 29.11 19.13 25.94
C ASN A 140 29.13 18.44 24.58
N MET A 141 27.95 18.11 24.08
CA MET A 141 27.83 17.52 22.76
C MET A 141 26.48 17.81 22.13
N LYS A 142 26.45 17.82 20.80
CA LYS A 142 25.24 17.86 19.99
C LYS A 142 25.05 16.51 19.33
N LEU A 143 23.82 16.01 19.37
CA LEU A 143 23.42 14.72 18.86
C LEU A 143 22.41 14.94 17.74
N THR A 144 22.70 14.46 16.55
CA THR A 144 21.71 14.45 15.46
C THR A 144 21.00 13.11 15.48
N VAL A 145 19.69 13.13 15.72
CA VAL A 145 18.82 11.95 15.73
C VAL A 145 17.97 11.98 14.47
N ALA A 146 17.96 10.87 13.74
CA ALA A 146 17.11 10.71 12.57
C ALA A 146 16.19 9.50 12.72
N ARG A 147 15.07 9.56 11.99
CA ARG A 147 14.17 8.45 11.77
C ARG A 147 14.63 7.67 10.54
N GLY A 148 14.72 6.37 10.67
CA GLY A 148 15.13 5.48 9.59
C GLY A 148 14.51 4.10 9.71
N ARG A 149 15.04 3.16 8.93
CA ARG A 149 14.64 1.75 8.93
C ARG A 149 15.86 0.86 8.82
N GLY A 150 15.84 -0.25 9.56
CA GLY A 150 16.89 -1.25 9.50
C GLY A 150 18.22 -0.74 10.04
N TYR A 151 19.30 -1.02 9.30
CA TYR A 151 20.66 -0.67 9.66
C TYR A 151 21.31 0.10 8.52
N GLU A 152 21.93 1.22 8.85
CA GLU A 152 22.64 2.06 7.90
C GLU A 152 24.06 2.33 8.43
N PRO A 153 25.10 1.78 7.77
CA PRO A 153 26.48 2.04 8.17
C PRO A 153 26.84 3.52 7.94
N ALA A 154 27.78 4.04 8.73
CA ALA A 154 28.25 5.41 8.61
C ALA A 154 28.82 5.71 7.21
N ASP A 155 29.51 4.76 6.61
CA ASP A 155 30.18 4.93 5.30
C ASP A 155 29.20 5.07 4.13
N SER A 156 28.02 4.43 4.19
CA SER A 156 27.04 4.53 3.10
C SER A 156 26.33 5.88 3.04
N ARG A 157 26.47 6.70 4.09
CA ARG A 157 25.86 8.02 4.22
C ARG A 157 26.70 9.14 3.60
N GLN A 158 27.84 8.83 2.99
CA GLN A 158 28.65 9.79 2.26
C GLN A 158 27.87 10.34 1.05
N SER A 159 27.18 11.46 1.27
CA SER A 159 26.66 12.33 0.21
C SER A 159 27.77 13.22 -0.35
N ASP A 160 27.61 13.69 -1.58
CA ASP A 160 28.51 14.60 -2.30
C ASP A 160 28.79 15.96 -1.58
N GLU A 161 28.33 16.16 -0.35
CA GLU A 161 28.56 17.33 0.52
C GLU A 161 29.84 17.20 1.39
N ASP A 162 30.59 16.10 1.27
CA ASP A 162 31.80 15.81 2.06
C ASP A 162 32.91 16.88 1.94
N GLU A 163 32.93 17.71 0.89
CA GLU A 163 33.91 18.82 0.76
C GLU A 163 33.68 19.97 1.76
N SER A 164 32.49 20.09 2.35
CA SER A 164 32.11 21.18 3.27
C SER A 164 32.08 20.78 4.75
N ARG A 165 32.45 19.54 5.04
CA ARG A 165 32.21 18.94 6.34
C ARG A 165 33.13 19.50 7.42
N SER A 166 32.53 20.03 8.49
CA SER A 166 33.29 20.58 9.61
C SER A 166 34.00 19.47 10.38
N ILE A 167 35.30 19.68 10.65
CA ILE A 167 36.11 18.81 11.50
C ILE A 167 35.45 18.72 12.89
N GLY A 168 35.33 17.52 13.45
CA GLY A 168 34.68 17.27 14.75
C GLY A 168 33.26 16.69 14.69
N ARG A 169 32.68 16.51 13.50
CA ARG A 169 31.42 15.74 13.32
C ARG A 169 31.68 14.24 13.15
N LEU A 170 31.41 13.48 14.20
CA LEU A 170 31.61 12.03 14.26
C LEU A 170 30.35 11.32 13.75
N GLN A 171 30.51 10.38 12.81
CA GLN A 171 29.39 9.57 12.32
C GLN A 171 29.28 8.30 13.11
N LEU A 172 28.04 7.87 13.27
CA LEU A 172 27.70 6.61 13.91
C LEU A 172 26.98 5.74 12.93
N ASP A 173 27.25 4.44 12.95
CA ASP A 173 26.33 3.49 12.33
C ASP A 173 25.01 3.52 13.07
N SER A 174 23.93 3.63 12.33
CA SER A 174 22.60 3.85 12.88
C SER A 174 21.81 2.55 12.78
N SER A 175 21.48 1.97 13.94
CA SER A 175 20.50 0.89 14.03
C SER A 175 19.15 1.49 14.41
N PHE A 176 18.26 1.63 13.43
CA PHE A 176 16.93 2.19 13.63
C PHE A 176 15.92 1.16 14.12
N SER A 177 16.34 -0.09 14.40
CA SER A 177 15.41 -1.15 14.75
C SER A 177 14.96 -1.03 16.21
N PRO A 178 13.64 -0.88 16.48
CA PRO A 178 13.10 -0.89 17.84
C PRO A 178 13.06 -2.29 18.47
N VAL A 179 13.26 -3.35 17.66
CA VAL A 179 13.19 -4.75 18.09
C VAL A 179 14.59 -5.25 18.47
N ARG A 180 14.77 -5.67 19.73
CA ARG A 180 16.04 -6.23 20.23
C ARG A 180 16.14 -7.73 19.97
N ARG A 181 15.06 -8.46 20.25
CA ARG A 181 15.03 -9.92 20.11
C ARG A 181 13.67 -10.39 19.69
N ILE A 182 13.67 -11.39 18.82
CA ILE A 182 12.48 -12.14 18.47
C ILE A 182 12.80 -13.63 18.39
N ALA A 183 11.97 -14.44 19.03
CA ALA A 183 11.97 -15.88 18.90
C ALA A 183 10.55 -16.34 18.52
N TYR A 184 10.45 -17.44 17.77
CA TYR A 184 9.16 -18.07 17.53
C TYR A 184 9.27 -19.58 17.72
N VAL A 185 8.18 -20.17 18.18
CA VAL A 185 8.00 -21.61 18.34
C VAL A 185 6.66 -21.99 17.72
N VAL A 186 6.64 -23.12 17.01
CA VAL A 186 5.42 -23.69 16.44
C VAL A 186 5.06 -24.91 17.27
N GLU A 187 3.86 -24.90 17.86
CA GLU A 187 3.28 -25.99 18.65
C GLU A 187 2.08 -26.58 17.89
N ASN A 188 1.63 -27.77 18.26
CA ASN A 188 0.40 -28.35 17.69
C ASN A 188 -0.83 -27.79 18.43
N ALA A 189 -1.78 -27.22 17.69
CA ALA A 189 -3.10 -26.86 18.17
C ALA A 189 -4.10 -28.00 17.96
N ARG A 190 -4.97 -28.20 18.96
CA ARG A 190 -6.18 -29.01 18.82
C ARG A 190 -7.39 -28.08 18.80
N VAL A 191 -8.13 -28.08 17.70
CA VAL A 191 -9.42 -27.40 17.60
C VAL A 191 -10.48 -28.45 17.26
N GLU A 192 -11.41 -28.64 18.21
CA GLU A 192 -12.46 -29.64 18.13
C GLU A 192 -11.90 -31.07 17.90
N GLN A 193 -12.20 -31.65 16.73
CA GLN A 193 -11.75 -32.98 16.29
C GLN A 193 -10.45 -32.94 15.46
N ARG A 194 -9.98 -31.75 15.05
CA ARG A 194 -8.74 -31.59 14.28
C ARG A 194 -7.56 -31.38 15.23
N THR A 195 -6.54 -32.24 15.14
CA THR A 195 -5.33 -32.19 15.97
C THR A 195 -4.06 -31.83 15.18
N ASN A 196 -4.20 -31.57 13.87
CA ASN A 196 -3.10 -31.35 12.93
C ASN A 196 -2.92 -29.88 12.56
N LEU A 197 -3.36 -28.96 13.43
CA LEU A 197 -3.25 -27.52 13.23
C LEU A 197 -2.01 -26.99 13.94
N ASP A 198 -1.48 -25.89 13.43
CA ASP A 198 -0.33 -25.20 14.02
C ASP A 198 -0.81 -24.10 14.97
N LYS A 199 -0.02 -23.89 16.04
CA LYS A 199 -0.08 -22.76 16.95
C LYS A 199 1.25 -22.03 16.87
N LEU A 200 1.22 -20.76 16.49
CA LEU A 200 2.42 -19.94 16.39
C LEU A 200 2.57 -19.10 17.65
N VAL A 201 3.67 -19.28 18.36
CA VAL A 201 4.02 -18.51 19.55
C VAL A 201 5.24 -17.65 19.24
N ILE A 202 5.09 -16.33 19.31
CA ILE A 202 6.14 -15.34 19.09
C ILE A 202 6.50 -14.67 20.42
N ASP A 203 7.76 -14.72 20.79
CA ASP A 203 8.33 -14.00 21.94
C ASP A 203 9.11 -12.80 21.41
N LEU A 204 8.57 -11.60 21.64
CA LEU A 204 9.07 -10.34 21.08
C LEU A 204 9.54 -9.43 22.20
N GLU A 205 10.75 -8.88 22.05
CA GLU A 205 11.37 -7.94 22.96
C GLU A 205 11.82 -6.67 22.21
N THR A 206 11.24 -5.53 22.60
CA THR A 206 11.51 -4.20 22.03
C THR A 206 12.37 -3.37 23.00
N ASN A 207 12.87 -2.23 22.53
CA ASN A 207 13.55 -1.24 23.38
C ASN A 207 12.58 -0.27 24.09
N GLY A 208 11.26 -0.50 23.99
CA GLY A 208 10.22 0.34 24.57
C GLY A 208 9.73 1.50 23.70
N THR A 209 10.40 1.82 22.58
CA THR A 209 9.93 2.88 21.65
C THR A 209 8.68 2.48 20.88
N LEU A 210 8.43 1.18 20.76
CA LEU A 210 7.30 0.59 20.07
C LEU A 210 6.72 -0.54 20.91
N ASP A 211 5.40 -0.53 21.06
CA ASP A 211 4.68 -1.58 21.77
C ASP A 211 4.76 -2.90 20.99
N PRO A 212 5.04 -4.04 21.65
CA PRO A 212 5.15 -5.33 20.98
C PRO A 212 3.91 -5.73 20.14
N GLU A 213 2.71 -5.39 20.62
CA GLU A 213 1.46 -5.65 19.88
C GLU A 213 1.41 -4.81 18.59
N GLU A 214 1.69 -3.52 18.70
CA GLU A 214 1.69 -2.60 17.57
C GLU A 214 2.77 -2.99 16.55
N ALA A 215 3.93 -3.44 17.03
CA ALA A 215 5.01 -3.93 16.19
C ALA A 215 4.55 -5.09 15.28
N ILE A 216 3.83 -6.07 15.82
CA ILE A 216 3.30 -7.20 15.05
C ILE A 216 2.24 -6.75 14.06
N ARG A 217 1.34 -5.84 14.46
CA ARG A 217 0.32 -5.29 13.56
C ARG A 217 0.96 -4.58 12.37
N ARG A 218 1.95 -3.72 12.61
CA ARG A 218 2.73 -3.04 11.57
C ARG A 218 3.47 -4.04 10.67
N ALA A 219 4.11 -5.06 11.25
CA ALA A 219 4.80 -6.09 10.48
C ALA A 219 3.85 -6.90 9.58
N ALA A 220 2.66 -7.24 10.07
CA ALA A 220 1.62 -7.91 9.29
C ALA A 220 1.11 -7.03 8.14
N THR A 221 0.89 -5.73 8.38
CA THR A 221 0.52 -4.78 7.32
C THR A 221 1.60 -4.67 6.25
N ILE A 222 2.88 -4.60 6.65
CA ILE A 222 4.01 -4.60 5.71
C ILE A 222 4.00 -5.88 4.87
N LEU A 223 3.82 -7.05 5.50
CA LEU A 223 3.74 -8.32 4.77
C LEU A 223 2.58 -8.33 3.77
N GLN A 224 1.40 -7.86 4.18
CA GLN A 224 0.22 -7.79 3.31
C GLN A 224 0.47 -6.89 2.10
N GLN A 225 1.05 -5.71 2.31
CA GLN A 225 1.38 -4.77 1.22
C GLN A 225 2.38 -5.38 0.23
N GLN A 226 3.40 -6.09 0.70
CA GLN A 226 4.36 -6.77 -0.17
C GLN A 226 3.71 -7.93 -0.94
N LEU A 227 2.75 -8.63 -0.33
CA LEU A 227 2.00 -9.70 -1.00
C LEU A 227 0.97 -9.17 -2.00
N ALA A 228 0.44 -7.96 -1.82
CA ALA A 228 -0.54 -7.36 -2.72
C ALA A 228 0.00 -7.26 -4.17
N ALA A 229 1.27 -6.89 -4.33
CA ALA A 229 1.93 -6.87 -5.65
C ALA A 229 1.86 -8.23 -6.37
N PHE A 230 1.92 -9.35 -5.63
CA PHE A 230 1.79 -10.69 -6.21
C PHE A 230 0.35 -11.08 -6.54
N VAL A 231 -0.62 -10.52 -5.82
CA VAL A 231 -2.04 -10.70 -6.13
C VAL A 231 -2.39 -9.97 -7.42
N ASP A 232 -1.89 -8.74 -7.56
CA ASP A 232 -2.14 -7.88 -8.72
C ASP A 232 -1.41 -8.34 -9.98
N LEU A 233 -0.32 -9.13 -9.86
CA LEU A 233 0.32 -9.82 -11.00
C LEU A 233 -0.62 -10.79 -11.74
N LYS A 234 -1.76 -11.18 -11.14
CA LYS A 234 -2.81 -11.93 -11.86
C LYS A 234 -3.61 -11.06 -12.85
N GLY A 235 -3.29 -9.77 -12.95
CA GLY A 235 -4.01 -8.75 -13.73
C GLY A 235 -3.28 -8.22 -14.97
N ASP A 236 -2.24 -8.89 -15.48
CA ASP A 236 -1.89 -8.80 -16.91
C ASP A 236 -2.76 -9.79 -17.73
N SER A 237 -3.99 -10.06 -17.29
CA SER A 237 -5.04 -10.27 -18.28
C SER A 237 -5.12 -8.95 -19.01
N GLU A 238 -4.68 -8.92 -20.28
CA GLU A 238 -4.93 -7.83 -21.22
C GLU A 238 -6.27 -7.19 -20.88
N PRO A 239 -6.36 -5.85 -20.78
CA PRO A 239 -7.63 -5.22 -20.49
C PRO A 239 -8.60 -5.82 -21.51
N VAL A 240 -9.55 -6.62 -21.03
CA VAL A 240 -10.68 -7.03 -21.85
C VAL A 240 -11.32 -5.70 -22.13
N VAL A 241 -11.00 -5.15 -23.29
CA VAL A 241 -11.71 -4.03 -23.87
C VAL A 241 -13.12 -4.58 -23.91
N VAL A 242 -13.92 -4.20 -22.90
CA VAL A 242 -15.35 -4.21 -23.04
C VAL A 242 -15.52 -3.21 -24.16
N GLU A 243 -15.59 -3.72 -25.40
CA GLU A 243 -16.06 -2.95 -26.52
C GLU A 243 -17.34 -2.32 -26.00
N GLN A 244 -17.28 -1.02 -25.73
CA GLN A 244 -18.49 -0.26 -25.47
C GLN A 244 -19.29 -0.47 -26.75
N GLU A 245 -20.32 -1.31 -26.68
CA GLU A 245 -21.30 -1.39 -27.75
C GLU A 245 -21.76 0.06 -27.93
N ASP A 246 -21.35 0.70 -29.03
CA ASP A 246 -21.71 2.07 -29.33
C ASP A 246 -23.21 2.22 -29.10
N GLU A 247 -23.61 3.12 -28.20
CA GLU A 247 -25.02 3.39 -27.91
C GLU A 247 -25.72 3.76 -29.22
N ILE A 248 -26.40 2.78 -29.83
CA ILE A 248 -27.20 3.02 -31.02
C ILE A 248 -28.33 3.96 -30.59
N ASP A 249 -28.47 5.09 -31.30
CA ASP A 249 -29.49 6.08 -31.00
C ASP A 249 -30.87 5.41 -30.82
N PRO A 250 -31.57 5.64 -29.69
CA PRO A 250 -32.86 5.00 -29.38
C PRO A 250 -33.97 5.24 -30.43
N ILE A 251 -33.77 6.21 -31.32
CA ILE A 251 -34.69 6.51 -32.42
C ILE A 251 -34.63 5.46 -33.53
N LEU A 252 -33.49 4.79 -33.74
CA LEU A 252 -33.29 3.82 -34.82
C LEU A 252 -34.02 2.49 -34.53
N LEU A 253 -34.18 2.16 -33.25
CA LEU A 253 -34.89 0.99 -32.75
C LEU A 253 -36.42 1.12 -32.78
N ARG A 254 -36.97 2.29 -33.14
CA ARG A 254 -38.42 2.47 -33.17
C ARG A 254 -39.04 1.82 -34.42
N PRO A 255 -40.26 1.28 -34.32
CA PRO A 255 -40.98 0.75 -35.46
C PRO A 255 -41.32 1.84 -36.48
N VAL A 256 -41.42 1.46 -37.76
CA VAL A 256 -41.82 2.35 -38.85
C VAL A 256 -43.26 2.87 -38.68
N ASP A 257 -44.12 2.16 -37.93
CA ASP A 257 -45.49 2.61 -37.64
C ASP A 257 -45.55 3.92 -36.84
N ASP A 258 -44.53 4.20 -36.01
CA ASP A 258 -44.43 5.40 -35.19
C ASP A 258 -44.04 6.66 -35.98
N LEU A 259 -43.79 6.51 -37.29
CA LEU A 259 -43.49 7.62 -38.20
C LEU A 259 -44.75 8.33 -38.74
N GLU A 260 -45.95 7.99 -38.26
CA GLU A 260 -47.22 8.65 -38.66
C GLU A 260 -47.41 8.73 -40.19
N LEU A 261 -46.92 7.73 -40.91
CA LEU A 261 -47.03 7.65 -42.37
C LEU A 261 -48.47 7.29 -42.78
N THR A 262 -48.86 7.65 -44.00
CA THR A 262 -50.11 7.16 -44.57
C THR A 262 -50.17 5.63 -44.56
N VAL A 263 -51.38 5.10 -44.37
CA VAL A 263 -51.67 3.64 -44.33
C VAL A 263 -51.08 2.90 -45.54
N ARG A 264 -50.99 3.56 -46.70
CA ARG A 264 -50.37 3.00 -47.91
C ARG A 264 -48.85 2.87 -47.75
N SER A 265 -48.17 3.93 -47.33
CA SER A 265 -46.72 3.97 -47.19
C SER A 265 -46.23 2.98 -46.12
N ALA A 266 -46.91 2.90 -44.96
CA ALA A 266 -46.57 1.95 -43.90
C ALA A 266 -46.74 0.48 -44.32
N ASN A 267 -47.85 0.14 -44.99
CA ASN A 267 -48.09 -1.23 -45.46
C ASN A 267 -47.14 -1.65 -46.59
N CYS A 268 -46.71 -0.72 -47.45
CA CYS A 268 -45.72 -1.01 -48.49
C CYS A 268 -44.34 -1.31 -47.88
N LEU A 269 -43.93 -0.57 -46.85
CA LEU A 269 -42.64 -0.79 -46.16
C LEU A 269 -42.62 -2.13 -45.41
N LYS A 270 -43.72 -2.50 -44.75
CA LYS A 270 -43.87 -3.81 -44.10
C LYS A 270 -43.83 -4.97 -45.09
N ALA A 271 -44.42 -4.82 -46.27
CA ALA A 271 -44.42 -5.86 -47.30
C ALA A 271 -43.00 -6.20 -47.81
N GLU A 272 -42.07 -5.25 -47.73
CA GLU A 272 -40.64 -5.43 -48.07
C GLU A 272 -39.77 -5.76 -46.84
N ASN A 273 -40.37 -6.18 -45.72
CA ASN A 273 -39.70 -6.51 -44.47
C ASN A 273 -38.89 -5.35 -43.84
N ILE A 274 -39.35 -4.11 -43.99
CA ILE A 274 -38.76 -2.94 -43.33
C ILE A 274 -39.62 -2.60 -42.10
N TYR A 275 -39.19 -3.03 -40.92
CA TYR A 275 -39.96 -2.90 -39.68
C TYR A 275 -39.48 -1.77 -38.79
N TYR A 276 -38.18 -1.44 -38.81
CA TYR A 276 -37.57 -0.42 -37.96
C TYR A 276 -37.06 0.79 -38.75
N ILE A 277 -36.94 1.94 -38.07
CA ILE A 277 -36.41 3.17 -38.67
C ILE A 277 -34.96 2.97 -39.15
N GLY A 278 -34.14 2.20 -38.41
CA GLY A 278 -32.78 1.87 -38.80
C GLY A 278 -32.66 1.08 -40.10
N ASP A 279 -33.66 0.24 -40.44
CA ASP A 279 -33.71 -0.48 -41.73
C ASP A 279 -34.07 0.45 -42.88
N LEU A 280 -34.98 1.40 -42.64
CA LEU A 280 -35.47 2.34 -43.64
C LEU A 280 -34.38 3.31 -44.10
N ILE A 281 -33.56 3.79 -43.16
CA ILE A 281 -32.48 4.77 -43.43
C ILE A 281 -31.37 4.19 -44.32
N GLN A 282 -31.12 2.89 -44.27
CA GLN A 282 -30.09 2.25 -45.10
C GLN A 282 -30.53 2.07 -46.55
N ARG A 283 -31.83 2.17 -46.84
CA ARG A 283 -32.36 2.04 -48.19
C ARG A 283 -32.20 3.33 -48.96
N THR A 284 -31.74 3.19 -50.20
CA THR A 284 -31.65 4.32 -51.12
C THR A 284 -33.01 4.62 -51.74
N GLU A 285 -33.23 5.87 -52.16
CA GLU A 285 -34.46 6.30 -52.83
C GLU A 285 -34.80 5.46 -54.07
N VAL A 286 -33.74 5.03 -54.78
CA VAL A 286 -33.84 4.21 -55.99
C VAL A 286 -34.33 2.80 -55.69
N GLU A 287 -33.99 2.25 -54.51
CA GLU A 287 -34.49 0.94 -54.06
C GLU A 287 -35.94 1.03 -53.61
N LEU A 288 -36.32 2.05 -52.86
CA LEU A 288 -37.70 2.24 -52.41
C LEU A 288 -38.66 2.41 -53.60
N LEU A 289 -38.26 3.13 -54.65
CA LEU A 289 -39.07 3.29 -55.87
C LEU A 289 -39.29 1.99 -56.68
N LYS A 290 -38.49 0.93 -56.45
CA LYS A 290 -38.68 -0.38 -57.08
C LYS A 290 -39.72 -1.24 -56.34
N THR A 291 -40.10 -0.84 -55.13
CA THR A 291 -41.09 -1.55 -54.31
C THR A 291 -42.46 -1.50 -54.95
N PRO A 292 -43.18 -2.64 -55.10
CA PRO A 292 -44.53 -2.64 -55.65
C PRO A 292 -45.46 -1.74 -54.82
N ASN A 293 -46.24 -0.90 -55.50
CA ASN A 293 -47.22 0.03 -54.91
C ASN A 293 -46.65 1.23 -54.12
N LEU A 294 -45.33 1.44 -54.09
CA LEU A 294 -44.73 2.68 -53.57
C LEU A 294 -44.61 3.75 -54.66
N GLY A 295 -45.43 4.79 -54.58
CA GLY A 295 -45.47 5.88 -55.57
C GLY A 295 -44.60 7.09 -55.20
N LYS A 296 -44.36 8.00 -56.16
CA LYS A 296 -43.60 9.25 -55.94
C LYS A 296 -44.12 10.09 -54.77
N LYS A 297 -45.44 10.12 -54.54
CA LYS A 297 -46.06 10.84 -53.42
C LYS A 297 -45.70 10.23 -52.05
N SER A 298 -45.72 8.90 -51.95
CA SER A 298 -45.33 8.17 -50.74
C SER A 298 -43.83 8.32 -50.44
N LEU A 299 -42.99 8.39 -51.47
CA LEU A 299 -41.56 8.64 -51.29
C LEU A 299 -41.29 10.05 -50.73
N THR A 300 -41.96 11.08 -51.26
CA THR A 300 -41.83 12.46 -50.74
C THR A 300 -42.29 12.54 -49.29
N GLU A 301 -43.41 11.89 -48.95
CA GLU A 301 -43.91 11.78 -47.58
C GLU A 301 -42.88 11.15 -46.63
N ILE A 302 -42.28 10.02 -47.00
CA ILE A 302 -41.24 9.35 -46.19
C ILE A 302 -40.03 10.28 -45.99
N LYS A 303 -39.60 11.00 -47.03
CA LYS A 303 -38.47 11.93 -46.95
C LYS A 303 -38.75 13.11 -46.02
N ASP A 304 -39.94 13.70 -46.11
CA ASP A 304 -40.32 14.86 -45.29
C ASP A 304 -40.40 14.48 -43.80
N VAL A 305 -40.95 13.31 -43.50
CA VAL A 305 -41.05 12.80 -42.12
C VAL A 305 -39.68 12.42 -41.56
N LEU A 306 -38.83 11.73 -42.33
CA LEU A 306 -37.46 11.43 -41.89
C LEU A 306 -36.65 12.71 -41.65
N ALA A 307 -36.78 13.70 -42.54
CA ALA A 307 -36.11 14.99 -42.39
C ALA A 307 -36.58 15.76 -41.15
N SER A 308 -37.87 15.65 -40.78
CA SER A 308 -38.39 16.27 -39.54
C SER A 308 -37.74 15.71 -38.26
N ARG A 309 -37.22 14.48 -38.33
CA ARG A 309 -36.50 13.81 -37.24
C ARG A 309 -34.98 13.83 -37.40
N GLY A 310 -34.47 14.61 -38.37
CA GLY A 310 -33.03 14.78 -38.62
C GLY A 310 -32.36 13.60 -39.33
N LEU A 311 -33.15 12.69 -39.92
CA LEU A 311 -32.67 11.46 -40.57
C LEU A 311 -32.77 11.59 -42.10
N SER A 312 -31.92 10.87 -42.82
CA SER A 312 -31.91 10.90 -44.30
C SER A 312 -31.81 9.50 -44.88
N LEU A 313 -32.31 9.32 -46.11
CA LEU A 313 -32.24 8.03 -46.80
C LEU A 313 -30.83 7.81 -47.36
N GLY A 314 -30.31 6.59 -47.24
CA GLY A 314 -28.99 6.18 -47.73
C GLY A 314 -27.84 6.36 -46.73
N MET A 315 -28.11 6.55 -45.44
CA MET A 315 -27.05 6.56 -44.43
C MET A 315 -26.58 5.12 -44.15
N ARG A 316 -25.27 4.93 -43.99
CA ARG A 316 -24.68 3.64 -43.62
C ARG A 316 -24.50 3.58 -42.11
N LEU A 317 -25.07 2.55 -41.49
CA LEU A 317 -24.90 2.24 -40.08
C LEU A 317 -24.01 1.00 -39.98
N ASP A 318 -22.82 1.14 -39.40
CA ASP A 318 -21.83 0.05 -39.36
C ASP A 318 -22.21 -1.06 -38.34
N ASN A 319 -23.01 -0.73 -37.32
CA ASN A 319 -23.43 -1.64 -36.24
C ASN A 319 -24.93 -2.03 -36.26
N TRP A 320 -25.58 -2.06 -37.44
CA TRP A 320 -27.00 -2.42 -37.58
C TRP A 320 -27.21 -3.71 -38.42
N PRO A 321 -28.06 -4.66 -38.00
CA PRO A 321 -28.94 -4.65 -36.83
C PRO A 321 -28.23 -5.14 -35.54
N PRO A 322 -28.52 -4.53 -34.37
CA PRO A 322 -27.96 -4.95 -33.08
C PRO A 322 -28.34 -6.38 -32.71
N ALA A 323 -27.49 -7.02 -31.89
CA ALA A 323 -27.67 -8.41 -31.46
C ALA A 323 -28.97 -8.64 -30.66
N SER A 324 -29.54 -7.59 -30.07
CA SER A 324 -30.85 -7.58 -29.41
C SER A 324 -32.00 -7.83 -30.39
N LEU A 325 -32.02 -7.15 -31.54
CA LEU A 325 -33.06 -7.31 -32.57
C LEU A 325 -32.98 -8.67 -33.29
N LYS A 326 -31.78 -9.24 -33.47
CA LYS A 326 -31.60 -10.57 -34.06
C LYS A 326 -32.24 -11.72 -33.24
N LYS A 327 -32.51 -11.51 -31.95
CA LYS A 327 -33.16 -12.51 -31.10
C LYS A 327 -34.69 -12.49 -31.22
N ASP A 328 -35.29 -11.31 -31.41
CA ASP A 328 -36.75 -11.17 -31.48
C ASP A 328 -37.34 -11.73 -32.78
N ASP A 329 -36.64 -11.57 -33.92
CA ASP A 329 -37.10 -12.16 -35.19
C ASP A 329 -37.18 -13.70 -35.18
N LYS A 330 -36.41 -14.37 -34.30
CA LYS A 330 -36.49 -15.83 -34.13
C LYS A 330 -37.61 -16.28 -33.19
N ALA A 331 -38.20 -15.39 -32.41
CA ALA A 331 -39.26 -15.72 -31.46
C ALA A 331 -40.67 -15.68 -32.11
N THR A 332 -40.80 -15.10 -33.30
CA THR A 332 -42.08 -14.96 -34.03
C THR A 332 -42.13 -15.68 -35.38
N ALA A 333 -41.20 -16.61 -35.65
CA ALA A 333 -41.24 -17.52 -36.79
C ALA A 333 -41.80 -18.90 -36.41
#